data_AF-A0A9X0BRU7-F1
#
_entry.id   AF-A0A9X0BRU7-F1
#
_cell.length_a   1.000
_cell.length_b   1.000
_cell.length_c   1.000
_cell.angle_alpha   90.00
_cell.angle_beta   90.00
_cell.angle_gamma   90.00
#
_symmetry.space_group_name_H-M   'P 1'
#
loop_
_entity.id
_entity.type
_entity.pdbx_description
1 polymer ?
#
loop_
_entity_poly.entity_id
_entity_poly.type
_entity_poly.pdbx_seq_one_letter_code
_entity_poly.pdbx_strand_id
1 'polypeptide(L)'
;MASPYPWFRGPELHSIVFDAPAPSTWIVLERVNEHEHREDPDHSAISYASVKYRCKKHGDASKIAFVRICKQIPHLNTEFDDYATRAKQARAWTPPELAVECHPRLLGYREESKRAPLLYPPGFLVSFAWEQVPGVQLGANLSGRSSGI
;
A
#
# COMPACT_ATOMS: atom_id res chain seq x y z
N MET A 1 5.38 -9.03 -11.22
CA MET A 1 5.36 -8.20 -12.44
C MET A 1 4.91 -6.80 -12.04
N ALA A 2 5.52 -5.75 -12.60
CA ALA A 2 5.03 -4.38 -12.41
C ALA A 2 3.80 -4.16 -13.29
N SER A 3 2.76 -3.52 -12.77
CA SER A 3 1.56 -3.20 -13.54
C SER A 3 1.90 -2.31 -14.73
N PRO A 4 1.33 -2.53 -15.93
CA PRO A 4 1.49 -1.61 -17.06
C PRO A 4 0.85 -0.24 -16.81
N TYR A 5 -0.05 -0.13 -15.83
CA TYR A 5 -0.71 1.13 -15.46
C TYR A 5 -0.41 1.48 -14.00
N PRO A 6 0.27 2.61 -13.72
CA PRO A 6 0.50 3.03 -12.34
C PRO A 6 -0.83 3.42 -11.70
N TRP A 7 -1.16 2.76 -10.59
CA TRP A 7 -2.32 3.07 -9.76
C TRP A 7 -2.10 4.37 -8.99
N PHE A 8 -0.86 4.75 -8.71
CA PHE A 8 -0.50 5.99 -8.03
C PHE A 8 0.00 7.02 -9.05
N ARG A 9 -0.94 7.63 -9.79
CA ARG A 9 -0.73 8.81 -10.65
C ARG A 9 -1.07 10.10 -9.91
N GLY A 10 -0.33 11.16 -10.18
CA GLY A 10 -0.53 12.47 -9.58
C GLY A 10 0.78 13.24 -9.43
N PRO A 11 0.73 14.45 -8.85
CA PRO A 11 1.93 15.18 -8.48
C PRO A 11 2.78 14.36 -7.49
N GLU A 12 4.09 14.60 -7.48
CA GLU A 12 4.96 13.96 -6.52
C GLU A 12 4.51 14.28 -5.09
N LEU A 13 4.44 13.24 -4.26
CA LEU A 13 4.21 13.39 -2.83
C LEU A 13 5.50 13.90 -2.19
N HIS A 14 5.43 15.07 -1.57
CA HIS A 14 6.58 15.70 -0.91
C HIS A 14 6.65 15.38 0.58
N SER A 15 5.49 15.19 1.21
CA SER A 15 5.39 14.85 2.63
C SER A 15 4.17 13.99 2.93
N ILE A 16 4.26 13.25 4.02
CA ILE A 16 3.23 12.35 4.53
C ILE A 16 3.07 12.63 6.02
N VAL A 17 1.84 12.73 6.50
CA VAL A 17 1.51 12.96 7.90
C VAL A 17 0.82 11.73 8.46
N PHE A 18 1.18 11.33 9.67
CA PHE A 18 0.52 10.27 10.43
C PHE A 18 -0.03 10.81 11.73
N ASP A 19 -1.11 10.20 12.18
CA ASP A 19 -1.84 10.63 13.37
C ASP A 19 -1.52 9.70 14.57
N ALA A 20 -1.14 8.45 14.31
CA ALA A 20 -0.76 7.44 15.30
C ALA A 20 0.64 6.86 15.00
N PRO A 21 1.37 6.30 15.99
CA PRO A 21 1.06 6.28 17.43
C PRO A 21 1.19 7.67 18.10
N ALA A 22 1.86 8.61 17.44
CA ALA A 22 1.83 10.02 17.77
C ALA A 22 1.90 10.84 16.46
N PRO A 23 1.36 12.07 16.44
CA PRO A 23 1.43 12.94 15.28
C PRO A 23 2.87 13.07 14.77
N SER A 24 3.07 12.79 13.48
CA SER A 24 4.39 12.87 12.87
C SER A 24 4.32 13.23 11.39
N THR A 25 5.32 14.00 10.94
CA THR A 25 5.46 14.39 9.53
C THR A 25 6.74 13.77 8.96
N TRP A 26 6.63 13.21 7.78
CA TRP A 26 7.71 12.52 7.07
C TRP A 26 7.89 13.14 5.70
N ILE A 27 9.13 13.48 5.35
CA ILE A 27 9.51 14.05 4.06
C ILE A 27 9.85 12.89 3.13
N VAL A 28 9.24 12.85 1.96
CA VAL A 28 9.52 11.82 0.94
C VAL A 28 10.89 12.11 0.34
N LEU A 29 11.75 11.09 0.33
CA LEU A 29 13.06 11.16 -0.31
C LEU A 29 13.00 10.58 -1.72
N GLU A 30 12.36 9.42 -1.85
CA GLU A 30 12.25 8.71 -3.11
C GLU A 30 11.06 7.75 -3.12
N ARG A 31 10.56 7.47 -4.31
CA ARG A 31 9.61 6.40 -4.60
C ARG A 31 10.38 5.12 -4.89
N VAL A 32 10.13 4.07 -4.10
CA VAL A 32 10.88 2.81 -4.14
C VAL A 32 10.27 1.84 -5.16
N ASN A 33 8.99 1.53 -5.01
CA ASN A 33 8.28 0.66 -5.94
C ASN A 33 6.76 0.84 -5.86
N GLU A 34 6.07 0.30 -6.87
CA GLU A 34 4.63 0.09 -6.85
C GLU A 34 4.37 -1.41 -7.00
N HIS A 35 3.34 -1.90 -6.31
CA HIS A 35 2.91 -3.28 -6.35
C HIS A 35 1.39 -3.34 -6.48
N GLU A 36 0.90 -4.23 -7.32
CA GLU A 36 -0.51 -4.55 -7.43
C GLU A 36 -0.76 -6.02 -7.07
N HIS A 37 -1.90 -6.24 -6.44
CA HIS A 37 -2.47 -7.54 -6.18
C HIS A 37 -3.93 -7.48 -6.62
N ARG A 38 -4.25 -8.22 -7.68
CA ARG A 38 -5.59 -8.27 -8.27
C ARG A 38 -6.12 -9.68 -8.17
N GLU A 39 -7.38 -9.76 -7.78
CA GLU A 39 -8.13 -10.98 -7.56
C GLU A 39 -9.32 -11.02 -8.52
N ASP A 40 -9.72 -12.24 -8.90
CA ASP A 40 -10.91 -12.47 -9.70
C ASP A 40 -12.19 -12.12 -8.92
N PRO A 41 -13.30 -11.76 -9.60
CA PRO A 41 -14.55 -11.36 -8.94
C PRO A 41 -15.15 -12.45 -8.04
N ASP A 42 -14.89 -13.71 -8.35
CA ASP A 42 -15.38 -14.88 -7.61
C ASP A 42 -14.57 -15.16 -6.34
N HIS A 43 -13.45 -14.46 -6.14
CA HIS A 43 -12.56 -14.69 -5.02
C HIS A 43 -12.92 -13.79 -3.82
N SER A 44 -12.80 -14.32 -2.61
CA SER A 44 -13.13 -13.59 -1.38
C SER A 44 -12.06 -12.58 -0.96
N ALA A 45 -10.85 -12.69 -1.52
CA ALA A 45 -9.74 -11.80 -1.22
C ALA A 45 -9.91 -10.44 -1.93
N ILE A 46 -9.30 -9.41 -1.38
CA ILE A 46 -9.43 -8.04 -1.88
C ILE A 46 -8.38 -7.72 -2.94
N SER A 47 -8.77 -6.97 -3.98
CA SER A 47 -7.80 -6.37 -4.90
C SER A 47 -7.25 -5.06 -4.33
N TYR A 48 -5.92 -4.89 -4.31
CA TYR A 48 -5.28 -3.67 -3.82
C TYR A 48 -4.03 -3.28 -4.61
N ALA A 49 -3.73 -1.99 -4.60
CA ALA A 49 -2.46 -1.45 -5.06
C ALA A 49 -1.73 -0.81 -3.89
N SER A 50 -0.39 -0.90 -3.89
CA SER A 50 0.45 -0.23 -2.91
C SER A 50 1.65 0.45 -3.55
N VAL A 51 2.05 1.58 -3.00
CA VAL A 51 3.30 2.28 -3.33
C VAL A 51 4.14 2.39 -2.08
N LYS A 52 5.45 2.13 -2.23
CA LYS A 52 6.45 2.25 -1.18
C LYS A 52 7.32 3.47 -1.43
N TYR A 53 7.51 4.28 -0.40
CA TYR A 53 8.39 5.43 -0.35
C TYR A 53 9.45 5.23 0.71
N ARG A 54 10.63 5.82 0.49
CA ARG A 54 11.62 6.01 1.54
C ARG A 54 11.51 7.46 2.01
N CYS A 55 11.37 7.65 3.31
CA CYS A 55 11.09 8.95 3.91
C CYS A 55 12.03 9.22 5.09
N LYS A 56 12.28 10.50 5.37
CA LYS A 56 12.95 10.94 6.61
C LYS A 56 11.96 11.67 7.51
N LYS A 57 12.16 11.60 8.83
CA LYS A 57 11.32 12.34 9.77
C LYS A 57 11.57 13.85 9.64
N HIS A 58 10.50 14.65 9.62
CA HIS A 58 10.62 16.10 9.67
C HIS A 58 11.25 16.52 11.01
N GLY A 59 12.30 17.34 10.94
CA GLY A 59 13.07 17.79 12.11
C GLY A 59 14.10 16.78 12.65
N ASP A 60 14.19 15.56 12.09
CA ASP A 60 15.17 14.55 12.52
C ASP A 60 15.59 13.68 11.32
N ALA A 61 16.64 14.13 10.62
CA ALA A 61 17.14 13.47 9.40
C ALA A 61 17.80 12.10 9.68
N SER A 62 18.11 11.78 10.93
CA SER A 62 18.67 10.48 11.31
C SER A 62 17.63 9.36 11.24
N LYS A 63 16.34 9.71 11.33
CA LYS A 63 15.23 8.74 11.31
C LYS A 63 14.73 8.55 9.90
N ILE A 64 15.00 7.38 9.35
CA ILE A 64 14.50 6.93 8.05
C ILE A 64 13.41 5.88 8.24
N ALA A 65 12.37 5.97 7.43
CA ALA A 65 11.26 5.04 7.41
C ALA A 65 10.94 4.61 5.98
N PHE A 66 10.43 3.40 5.84
CA PHE A 66 9.69 3.01 4.65
C PHE A 66 8.21 3.26 4.89
N VAL A 67 7.63 4.12 4.06
CA VAL A 67 6.20 4.41 4.08
C VAL A 67 5.52 3.63 2.97
N ARG A 68 4.48 2.87 3.29
CA ARG A 68 3.61 2.23 2.30
C ARG A 68 2.23 2.87 2.34
N ILE A 69 1.71 3.21 1.16
CA ILE A 69 0.32 3.63 0.98
C ILE A 69 -0.36 2.52 0.20
N CYS A 70 -1.45 1.97 0.74
CA CYS A 70 -2.26 0.94 0.13
C CYS A 70 -3.65 1.49 -0.14
N LYS A 71 -4.20 1.20 -1.31
CA LYS A 71 -5.58 1.52 -1.65
C LYS A 71 -6.27 0.32 -2.27
N GLN A 72 -7.57 0.21 -2.02
CA GLN A 72 -8.39 -0.76 -2.74
C GLN A 72 -8.52 -0.38 -4.21
N ILE A 73 -8.46 -1.38 -5.09
CA ILE A 73 -8.69 -1.26 -6.53
C ILE A 73 -9.80 -2.24 -6.94
N PRO A 74 -10.44 -2.07 -8.12
CA PRO A 74 -11.41 -3.04 -8.63
C PRO A 74 -10.80 -4.45 -8.80
N HIS A 75 -11.64 -5.48 -8.72
CA HIS A 75 -11.29 -6.82 -9.21
C HIS A 75 -11.00 -6.80 -10.72
N LEU A 76 -10.26 -7.80 -11.16
CA LEU A 76 -9.95 -7.96 -12.58
C LEU A 76 -11.25 -8.01 -13.40
N ASN A 77 -11.29 -7.26 -14.52
CA ASN A 77 -12.43 -7.13 -15.43
C ASN A 77 -13.66 -6.41 -14.87
N THR A 78 -13.58 -5.82 -13.67
CA THR A 78 -14.66 -5.02 -13.08
C THR A 78 -14.37 -3.53 -13.11
N GLU A 79 -13.27 -3.10 -13.75
CA GLU A 79 -12.82 -1.71 -13.78
C GLU A 79 -13.87 -0.77 -14.40
N PHE A 80 -14.65 -1.27 -15.35
CA PHE A 80 -15.68 -0.54 -16.08
C PHE A 80 -17.10 -0.81 -15.57
N ASP A 81 -17.26 -1.64 -14.54
CA ASP A 81 -18.56 -1.89 -13.94
C ASP A 81 -19.10 -0.64 -13.24
N ASP A 82 -20.43 -0.63 -13.06
CA ASP A 82 -21.11 0.45 -12.38
C ASP A 82 -20.62 0.59 -10.92
N TYR A 83 -20.83 1.79 -10.37
CA TYR A 83 -20.37 2.11 -9.02
C TYR A 83 -20.96 1.18 -7.96
N ALA A 84 -22.22 0.73 -8.08
CA ALA A 84 -22.84 -0.14 -7.09
C ALA A 84 -22.22 -1.53 -7.10
N THR A 85 -21.88 -2.07 -8.28
CA THR A 85 -21.15 -3.33 -8.41
C THR A 85 -19.77 -3.27 -7.77
N ARG A 86 -18.99 -2.23 -8.06
CA ARG A 86 -17.67 -2.03 -7.43
C ARG A 86 -17.77 -1.73 -5.94
N ALA A 87 -18.82 -1.06 -5.48
CA ALA A 87 -19.03 -0.80 -4.05
C ALA A 87 -19.25 -2.06 -3.22
N LYS A 88 -19.79 -3.14 -3.80
CA LYS A 88 -19.91 -4.43 -3.12
C LYS A 88 -18.56 -5.12 -2.86
N GLN A 89 -17.53 -4.73 -3.59
CA GLN A 89 -16.17 -5.27 -3.42
C GLN A 89 -15.47 -4.64 -2.22
N ALA A 90 -15.91 -3.47 -1.76
CA ALA A 90 -15.30 -2.75 -0.65
C ALA A 90 -15.37 -3.57 0.66
N ARG A 91 -14.21 -3.78 1.29
CA ARG A 91 -14.11 -4.50 2.56
C ARG A 91 -13.11 -3.80 3.48
N ALA A 92 -13.34 -3.93 4.79
CA ALA A 92 -12.31 -3.61 5.77
C ALA A 92 -11.12 -4.54 5.55
N TRP A 93 -9.91 -3.99 5.58
CA TRP A 93 -8.69 -4.75 5.35
C TRP A 93 -7.56 -4.24 6.22
N THR A 94 -6.91 -5.18 6.88
CA THR A 94 -5.64 -4.94 7.55
C THR A 94 -4.54 -5.48 6.65
N PRO A 95 -3.56 -4.64 6.24
CA PRO A 95 -2.37 -5.10 5.54
C PRO A 95 -1.78 -6.34 6.23
N PRO A 96 -1.48 -7.44 5.51
CA PRO A 96 -0.91 -8.65 6.11
C PRO A 96 0.36 -8.38 6.92
N GLU A 97 1.15 -7.38 6.49
CA GLU A 97 2.36 -6.92 7.18
C GLU A 97 2.09 -6.36 8.60
N LEU A 98 0.88 -5.88 8.87
CA LEU A 98 0.45 -5.43 10.20
C LEU A 98 -0.16 -6.56 11.05
N ALA A 99 -0.50 -7.70 10.44
CA ALA A 99 -1.13 -8.83 11.14
C ALA A 99 -0.11 -9.83 11.70
N VAL A 100 1.17 -9.71 11.34
CA VAL A 100 2.25 -10.60 11.80
C VAL A 100 2.94 -10.01 13.03
N GLU A 101 3.29 -10.84 14.02
CA GLU A 101 3.92 -10.40 15.26
C GLU A 101 5.37 -9.90 15.09
N CYS A 102 6.04 -10.31 13.99
CA CYS A 102 7.44 -9.98 13.73
C CYS A 102 7.58 -8.98 12.59
N HIS A 103 7.30 -7.72 12.87
CA HIS A 103 7.51 -6.60 11.95
C HIS A 103 8.50 -5.57 12.55
N PRO A 104 9.17 -4.74 11.72
CA PRO A 104 9.92 -3.58 12.21
C PRO A 104 9.06 -2.68 13.11
N ARG A 105 9.66 -1.71 13.80
CA ARG A 105 8.86 -0.81 14.65
C ARG A 105 7.90 0.05 13.80
N LEU A 106 6.62 0.08 14.18
CA LEU A 106 5.63 0.97 13.57
C LEU A 106 5.89 2.41 14.03
N LEU A 107 6.18 3.30 13.08
CA LEU A 107 6.52 4.70 13.33
C LEU A 107 5.37 5.65 13.00
N GLY A 108 4.42 5.20 12.18
CA GLY A 108 3.31 6.00 11.68
C GLY A 108 2.20 5.12 11.15
N TYR A 109 0.95 5.49 11.44
CA TYR A 109 -0.24 4.87 10.89
C TYR A 109 -1.30 5.93 10.63
N ARG A 110 -1.97 5.81 9.48
CA ARG A 110 -3.14 6.59 9.12
C ARG A 110 -4.04 5.69 8.28
N GLU A 111 -5.31 5.66 8.66
CA GLU A 111 -6.35 5.06 7.86
C GLU A 111 -7.31 6.16 7.42
N GLU A 112 -7.51 6.26 6.11
CA GLU A 112 -8.47 7.16 5.52
C GLU A 112 -9.63 6.33 4.95
N SER A 113 -10.76 6.37 5.64
CA SER A 113 -12.04 5.88 5.10
C SER A 113 -12.64 6.96 4.19
N LYS A 114 -11.94 7.35 3.13
CA LYS A 114 -12.44 8.40 2.24
C LYS A 114 -13.38 7.81 1.19
N ARG A 115 -14.59 8.38 1.13
CA ARG A 115 -15.56 8.28 0.03
C ARG A 115 -14.83 8.47 -1.29
N ALA A 116 -14.57 7.39 -2.00
CA ALA A 116 -13.78 7.43 -3.23
C ALA A 116 -14.49 8.24 -4.32
N PRO A 117 -13.75 8.93 -5.22
CA PRO A 117 -14.32 9.39 -6.48
C PRO A 117 -14.87 8.19 -7.28
N LEU A 118 -15.82 8.43 -8.19
CA LEU A 118 -16.58 7.45 -9.00
C LEU A 118 -15.75 6.31 -9.66
N LEU A 119 -14.42 6.43 -9.71
CA LEU A 119 -13.51 5.48 -10.35
C LEU A 119 -12.93 4.38 -9.45
N TYR A 120 -13.14 4.40 -8.13
CA TYR A 120 -12.66 3.32 -7.26
C TYR A 120 -13.78 2.79 -6.38
N PRO A 121 -13.72 1.51 -5.96
CA PRO A 121 -14.58 1.03 -4.89
C PRO A 121 -14.46 1.98 -3.68
N PRO A 122 -15.55 2.32 -2.97
CA PRO A 122 -15.53 2.96 -1.66
C PRO A 122 -14.88 2.04 -0.60
N GLY A 123 -13.59 1.76 -0.75
CA GLY A 123 -12.82 0.87 0.09
C GLY A 123 -11.90 1.63 1.04
N PHE A 124 -10.74 1.06 1.30
CA PHE A 124 -9.75 1.62 2.21
C PHE A 124 -8.65 2.41 1.48
N LEU A 125 -8.09 3.39 2.19
CA LEU A 125 -6.78 3.98 1.93
C LEU A 125 -5.98 3.94 3.22
N VAL A 126 -5.03 3.02 3.33
CA VAL A 126 -4.23 2.81 4.54
C VAL A 126 -2.79 3.20 4.26
N SER A 127 -2.23 4.05 5.10
CA SER A 127 -0.83 4.48 5.03
C SER A 127 -0.13 4.12 6.33
N PHE A 128 1.07 3.53 6.24
CA PHE A 128 1.85 3.19 7.42
C PHE A 128 3.35 3.35 7.17
N ALA A 129 4.09 3.62 8.24
CA ALA A 129 5.53 3.83 8.23
C ALA A 129 6.23 2.82 9.14
N TRP A 130 7.16 2.07 8.56
CA TRP A 130 8.03 1.16 9.27
C TRP A 130 9.42 1.76 9.42
N GLU A 131 10.05 1.52 10.56
CA GLU A 131 11.47 1.79 10.75
C GLU A 131 12.31 1.08 9.67
N GLN A 132 13.25 1.81 9.07
CA GLN A 132 14.24 1.19 8.21
C GLN A 132 15.25 0.43 9.09
N VAL A 133 15.13 -0.90 9.12
CA VAL A 133 16.08 -1.78 9.81
C VAL A 133 17.19 -2.24 8.86
N PRO A 134 18.44 -2.43 9.35
CA PRO A 134 19.49 -3.08 8.57
C PRO A 134 19.09 -4.53 8.25
N GLY A 135 19.15 -4.91 6.98
CA GLY A 135 18.84 -6.27 6.55
C GLY A 135 18.55 -6.37 5.06
N VAL A 136 18.53 -7.61 4.57
CA VAL A 136 18.11 -7.93 3.20
C VAL A 136 16.64 -8.32 3.25
N GLN A 137 15.82 -7.71 2.39
CA GLN A 137 14.42 -8.12 2.24
C GLN A 137 14.37 -9.56 1.67
N LEU A 138 13.95 -10.50 2.49
CA LEU A 138 13.72 -11.89 2.06
C LEU A 138 12.39 -11.96 1.28
N GLY A 139 12.34 -12.83 0.24
CA GLY A 139 11.10 -13.10 -0.50
C GLY A 139 10.88 -12.32 -1.81
N ALA A 140 11.78 -11.41 -2.20
CA ALA A 140 11.69 -10.76 -3.52
C ALA A 140 12.01 -11.70 -4.70
N ASN A 141 12.52 -12.92 -4.43
CA ASN A 141 13.07 -13.85 -5.43
C ASN A 141 12.34 -15.21 -5.52
N LEU A 142 11.13 -15.37 -4.98
CA LEU A 142 10.36 -16.62 -5.14
C LEU A 142 9.58 -16.71 -6.47
N SER A 143 9.95 -15.92 -7.49
CA SER A 143 9.68 -16.29 -8.89
C SER A 143 10.80 -17.20 -9.44
N GLY A 144 11.19 -18.20 -8.66
CA GLY A 144 12.08 -19.27 -9.08
C GLY A 144 11.23 -20.39 -9.67
N ARG A 145 11.07 -20.34 -11.00
CA ARG A 145 10.59 -21.43 -11.87
C ARG A 145 10.94 -22.80 -11.28
N SER A 146 9.95 -23.54 -10.77
CA SER A 146 10.09 -24.98 -10.58
C SER A 146 10.01 -25.65 -11.95
N SER A 147 11.14 -25.69 -12.67
CA SER A 147 11.31 -26.70 -13.70
C SER A 147 11.61 -28.01 -12.98
N GLY A 148 10.57 -28.83 -12.81
CA GLY A 148 10.73 -30.24 -12.44
C GLY A 148 11.42 -30.99 -13.57
N ILE A 149 12.36 -31.85 -13.18
CA ILE A 149 12.90 -32.95 -13.98
C ILE A 149 11.84 -34.05 -14.04
#